data_AF-F5XK99-F1
#
_entry.id   AF-F5XK99-F1
#
_cell.length_a   1.000
_cell.length_b   1.000
_cell.length_c   1.000
_cell.angle_alpha   90.00
_cell.angle_beta   90.00
_cell.angle_gamma   90.00
#
_symmetry.space_group_name_H-M   'P 1'
#
loop_
_entity.id
_entity.type
_entity.pdbx_description
1 polymer ?
#
loop_
_entity_poly.entity_id
_entity_poly.type
_entity_poly.pdbx_seq_one_letter_code
_entity_poly.pdbx_strand_id
1 'polypeptide(L)'
;MFAAWRSATPLPAGVQIGATGSRLLAALVEVGPVWLLVGFALLFGAGLEGRGQLAVLSCLLGLGWAVFVWSWRATKTAGPGMRLDSLQIVGCPDGQPIGWRRVLLRSLVFAALSVTGIGLVAMLIAMGRHPYRQGWHDLVVAAVVIKELPPLPVIPSSASTPTTAATPDTVPAPSTASTTAGRTESTVPAVSAEPTLVSPLVPPAPERSATWAASAIHPATEIPPPSVGPAPEHAWWLRLDDGRDIGIDGGLVLLGRNPQPRMGEEDALLIKVVDKGRTVSKSHLAIGLDARGLFVVDRGSTNGTTVTSPDGTRRHCPPGDQIGLTGGSVISFGDHRLQVRRTRP
;
A
#
# COMPACT_ATOMS: atom_id res chain seq x y z
N MET A 1 -9.82 21.00 -32.47
CA MET A 1 -9.55 20.75 -31.04
C MET A 1 -9.25 19.26 -30.79
N PHE A 2 -8.32 18.67 -31.56
CA PHE A 2 -7.88 17.27 -31.45
C PHE A 2 -6.34 17.24 -31.54
N ALA A 3 -5.68 17.88 -30.58
CA ALA A 3 -4.23 17.90 -30.50
C ALA A 3 -3.80 17.34 -29.15
N ALA A 4 -2.82 16.42 -29.18
CA ALA A 4 -2.12 15.82 -28.04
C ALA A 4 -2.77 14.59 -27.35
N TRP A 5 -3.18 13.59 -28.12
CA TRP A 5 -3.36 12.21 -27.62
C TRP A 5 -2.19 11.34 -28.05
N ARG A 6 -0.98 11.65 -27.56
CA ARG A 6 0.17 10.76 -27.68
C ARG A 6 0.42 10.13 -26.31
N SER A 7 0.17 8.83 -26.19
CA SER A 7 0.84 7.96 -25.22
C SER A 7 2.34 7.98 -25.54
N ALA A 8 3.03 9.07 -25.19
CA ALA A 8 4.41 9.35 -25.60
C ALA A 8 5.44 8.78 -24.63
N THR A 9 5.02 8.23 -23.50
CA THR A 9 5.92 7.51 -22.59
C THR A 9 6.02 6.06 -23.02
N PRO A 10 7.16 5.60 -23.56
CA PRO A 10 7.38 4.18 -23.78
C PRO A 10 7.23 3.44 -22.45
N LEU A 11 6.57 2.28 -22.48
CA LEU A 11 6.42 1.45 -21.30
C LEU A 11 7.82 1.04 -20.78
N PRO A 12 8.02 0.96 -19.45
CA PRO A 12 9.26 0.46 -18.87
C PRO A 12 9.66 -0.90 -19.43
N ALA A 13 10.96 -1.15 -19.55
CA ALA A 13 11.48 -2.42 -20.05
C ALA A 13 10.96 -3.59 -19.19
N GLY A 14 10.46 -4.65 -19.84
CA GLY A 14 9.90 -5.84 -19.19
C GLY A 14 8.38 -5.83 -18.98
N VAL A 15 7.70 -4.70 -19.20
CA VAL A 15 6.23 -4.63 -19.10
C VAL A 15 5.57 -5.29 -20.30
N GLN A 16 4.80 -6.35 -20.06
CA GLN A 16 4.03 -7.03 -21.10
C GLN A 16 2.62 -6.45 -21.22
N ILE A 17 2.14 -6.24 -22.45
CA ILE A 17 0.78 -5.78 -22.71
C ILE A 17 -0.17 -6.97 -22.59
N GLY A 18 -1.26 -6.81 -21.84
CA GLY A 18 -2.27 -7.86 -21.71
C GLY A 18 -2.90 -8.23 -23.07
N ALA A 19 -2.93 -9.52 -23.39
CA ALA A 19 -3.47 -10.01 -24.67
C ALA A 19 -4.97 -9.67 -24.81
N THR A 20 -5.42 -9.46 -26.06
CA THR A 20 -6.81 -9.10 -26.34
C THR A 20 -7.80 -10.18 -25.87
N GLY A 21 -7.47 -11.46 -26.03
CA GLY A 21 -8.32 -12.57 -25.58
C GLY A 21 -8.51 -12.58 -24.06
N SER A 22 -7.44 -12.39 -23.30
CA SER A 22 -7.48 -12.32 -21.83
C SER A 22 -8.31 -11.13 -21.33
N ARG A 23 -8.19 -9.98 -22.00
CA ARG A 23 -9.00 -8.80 -21.70
C ARG A 23 -10.48 -9.04 -21.99
N LEU A 24 -10.81 -9.75 -23.07
CA LEU A 24 -12.18 -10.13 -23.40
C LEU A 24 -12.77 -11.06 -22.34
N LEU A 25 -12.01 -12.09 -21.94
CA LEU A 25 -12.42 -13.01 -20.88
C LEU A 25 -12.68 -12.26 -19.56
N ALA A 26 -11.77 -11.37 -19.16
CA ALA A 26 -11.95 -10.53 -17.98
C ALA A 26 -13.19 -9.63 -18.10
N ALA A 27 -13.45 -9.05 -19.29
CA ALA A 27 -14.64 -8.24 -19.53
C ALA A 27 -15.94 -9.07 -19.46
N LEU A 28 -15.93 -10.31 -19.96
CA LEU A 28 -17.09 -11.21 -19.87
C LEU A 28 -17.43 -11.56 -18.41
N VAL A 29 -16.43 -11.85 -17.59
CA VAL A 29 -16.63 -12.15 -16.16
C VAL A 29 -17.14 -10.93 -15.40
N GLU A 30 -16.64 -9.74 -15.73
CA GLU A 30 -16.93 -8.55 -14.94
C GLU A 30 -18.19 -7.81 -15.39
N VAL A 31 -18.47 -7.77 -16.69
CA VAL A 31 -19.60 -7.02 -17.28
C VAL A 31 -20.74 -7.93 -17.72
N GLY A 32 -20.46 -9.19 -18.08
CA GLY A 32 -21.47 -10.17 -18.51
C GLY A 32 -22.62 -10.36 -17.52
N PRO A 33 -22.37 -10.52 -16.20
CA PRO A 33 -23.44 -10.64 -15.21
C PRO A 33 -24.38 -9.43 -15.19
N VAL A 34 -23.86 -8.22 -15.41
CA VAL A 34 -24.67 -6.99 -15.43
C VAL A 34 -25.64 -7.03 -16.62
N TRP A 35 -25.15 -7.32 -17.83
CA TRP A 35 -26.00 -7.38 -19.02
C TRP A 35 -27.02 -8.52 -18.97
N LEU A 36 -26.64 -9.68 -18.41
CA LEU A 36 -27.55 -10.79 -18.21
C LEU A 36 -28.71 -10.40 -17.28
N LEU A 37 -28.40 -9.75 -16.16
CA LEU A 37 -29.39 -9.29 -15.19
C LEU A 37 -30.27 -8.16 -15.75
N VAL A 38 -29.72 -7.25 -16.55
CA VAL A 38 -30.48 -6.22 -17.27
C VAL A 38 -31.44 -6.87 -18.28
N GLY A 39 -30.97 -7.85 -19.06
CA GLY A 39 -31.81 -8.60 -19.99
C GLY A 39 -32.96 -9.33 -19.28
N PHE A 40 -32.66 -9.97 -18.14
CA PHE A 40 -33.69 -10.58 -17.30
C PHE A 40 -34.69 -9.54 -16.78
N ALA A 41 -34.22 -8.41 -16.27
CA ALA A 41 -35.10 -7.34 -15.81
C ALA A 41 -36.03 -6.82 -16.90
N LEU A 42 -35.54 -6.67 -18.14
CA LEU A 42 -36.35 -6.26 -19.30
C LEU A 42 -37.41 -7.31 -19.67
N LEU A 43 -37.02 -8.59 -19.73
CA LEU A 43 -37.93 -9.69 -20.05
C LEU A 43 -39.07 -9.83 -19.04
N PHE A 44 -38.77 -9.75 -17.75
CA PHE A 44 -39.76 -9.90 -16.68
C PHE A 44 -40.54 -8.61 -16.40
N GLY A 45 -39.95 -7.44 -16.67
CA GLY A 45 -40.61 -6.14 -16.56
C GLY A 45 -41.62 -5.87 -17.68
N ALA A 46 -41.37 -6.39 -18.89
CA ALA A 46 -42.28 -6.23 -20.03
C ALA A 46 -43.39 -7.30 -20.10
N GLY A 47 -43.28 -8.37 -19.31
CA GLY A 47 -43.92 -9.65 -19.65
C GLY A 47 -45.22 -10.00 -18.94
N LEU A 48 -45.33 -9.97 -17.61
CA LEU A 48 -46.41 -10.68 -16.91
C LEU A 48 -46.77 -10.01 -15.58
N GLU A 49 -48.07 -9.79 -15.37
CA GLU A 49 -48.63 -9.28 -14.12
C GLU A 49 -48.03 -10.01 -12.90
N GLY A 50 -47.60 -9.24 -11.89
CA GLY A 50 -47.06 -9.77 -10.64
C GLY A 50 -45.56 -10.10 -10.60
N ARG A 51 -44.80 -9.97 -11.70
CA ARG A 51 -43.35 -10.29 -11.72
C ARG A 51 -42.40 -9.09 -11.61
N GLY A 52 -42.91 -7.89 -11.38
CA GLY A 52 -42.09 -6.67 -11.24
C GLY A 52 -41.04 -6.75 -10.12
N GLN A 53 -41.33 -7.50 -9.05
CA GLN A 53 -40.38 -7.73 -7.95
C GLN A 53 -39.10 -8.45 -8.43
N LEU A 54 -39.22 -9.39 -9.37
CA LEU A 54 -38.07 -10.10 -9.94
C LEU A 54 -37.21 -9.17 -10.79
N ALA A 55 -37.83 -8.30 -11.59
CA ALA A 55 -37.12 -7.30 -12.38
C ALA A 55 -36.36 -6.32 -11.49
N VAL A 56 -36.99 -5.83 -10.41
CA VAL A 56 -36.35 -4.96 -9.41
C VAL A 56 -35.17 -5.68 -8.75
N LEU A 57 -35.35 -6.93 -8.31
CA LEU A 57 -34.28 -7.72 -7.70
C LEU A 57 -33.09 -7.90 -8.66
N SER A 58 -33.34 -8.20 -9.93
CA SER A 58 -32.29 -8.32 -10.94
C SER A 58 -31.53 -7.01 -11.16
N CYS A 59 -32.24 -5.87 -11.23
CA CYS A 59 -31.62 -4.55 -11.30
C CYS A 59 -30.74 -4.26 -10.07
N LEU A 60 -31.20 -4.59 -8.87
CA LEU A 60 -30.45 -4.39 -7.62
C LEU A 60 -29.20 -5.28 -7.57
N LEU A 61 -29.30 -6.55 -7.95
CA LEU A 61 -28.14 -7.45 -8.04
C LEU A 61 -27.13 -6.96 -9.08
N GLY A 62 -27.60 -6.52 -10.25
CA GLY A 62 -26.75 -6.01 -11.32
C GLY A 62 -26.01 -4.74 -10.89
N LEU A 63 -26.72 -3.82 -10.22
CA LEU A 63 -26.13 -2.62 -9.65
C LEU A 63 -25.11 -2.94 -8.55
N GLY A 64 -25.44 -3.87 -7.64
CA GLY A 64 -24.56 -4.31 -6.57
C GLY A 64 -23.26 -4.92 -7.12
N TRP A 65 -23.37 -5.80 -8.12
CA TRP A 65 -22.20 -6.37 -8.80
C TRP A 65 -21.36 -5.30 -9.51
N ALA A 66 -22.00 -4.36 -10.22
CA ALA A 66 -21.31 -3.27 -10.89
C ALA A 66 -20.55 -2.37 -9.90
N VAL A 67 -21.17 -2.01 -8.76
CA VAL A 67 -20.52 -1.22 -7.70
C VAL A 67 -19.40 -2.01 -7.02
N PHE A 68 -19.56 -3.32 -6.84
CA PHE A 68 -18.51 -4.18 -6.31
C PHE A 68 -17.28 -4.19 -7.24
N VAL A 69 -17.47 -4.48 -8.53
CA VAL A 69 -16.37 -4.45 -9.52
C VAL A 69 -15.76 -3.04 -9.63
N TRP A 70 -16.59 -2.00 -9.59
CA TRP A 70 -16.14 -0.61 -9.64
C TRP A 70 -15.26 -0.24 -8.44
N SER A 71 -15.72 -0.50 -7.22
CA SER A 71 -14.97 -0.20 -5.99
C SER A 71 -13.66 -0.97 -5.92
N TRP A 72 -13.67 -2.22 -6.39
CA TRP A 72 -12.48 -3.05 -6.45
C TRP A 72 -11.46 -2.53 -7.45
N ARG A 73 -11.86 -2.17 -8.68
CA ARG A 73 -10.98 -1.57 -9.70
C ARG A 73 -10.51 -0.15 -9.33
N ALA A 74 -11.28 0.57 -8.52
CA ALA A 74 -10.92 1.92 -8.08
C ALA A 74 -9.81 1.90 -7.02
N THR A 75 -9.83 0.87 -6.17
CA THR A 75 -8.89 0.72 -5.05
C THR A 75 -7.73 -0.22 -5.37
N LYS A 76 -7.89 -1.14 -6.34
CA LYS A 76 -6.88 -2.10 -6.78
C LYS A 76 -6.65 -1.99 -8.28
N THR A 77 -5.43 -2.30 -8.73
CA THR A 77 -5.09 -2.31 -10.16
C THR A 77 -5.78 -3.42 -10.96
N ALA A 78 -6.42 -4.40 -10.33
CA ALA A 78 -7.07 -5.52 -11.03
C ALA A 78 -8.46 -5.82 -10.46
N GLY A 79 -9.45 -5.96 -11.36
CA GLY A 79 -10.76 -6.52 -11.04
C GLY A 79 -10.73 -8.05 -10.86
N PRO A 80 -11.83 -8.65 -10.39
CA PRO A 80 -11.90 -10.10 -10.13
C PRO A 80 -11.65 -10.97 -11.36
N GLY A 81 -12.16 -10.59 -12.54
CA GLY A 81 -11.92 -11.32 -13.80
C GLY A 81 -10.53 -11.06 -14.36
N MET A 82 -9.96 -9.88 -14.13
CA MET A 82 -8.60 -9.55 -14.56
C MET A 82 -7.54 -10.38 -13.85
N ARG A 83 -7.77 -10.75 -12.58
CA ARG A 83 -6.87 -11.61 -11.82
C ARG A 83 -6.73 -13.04 -12.37
N LEU A 84 -7.68 -13.50 -13.19
CA LEU A 84 -7.65 -14.84 -13.77
C LEU A 84 -6.49 -15.04 -14.77
N ASP A 85 -6.03 -13.96 -15.42
CA ASP A 85 -4.84 -13.99 -16.30
C ASP A 85 -3.79 -12.95 -15.90
N SER A 86 -3.73 -12.65 -14.60
CA SER A 86 -2.74 -11.71 -14.03
C SER A 86 -2.73 -10.36 -14.75
N LEU A 87 -3.89 -9.82 -15.10
CA LEU A 87 -4.02 -8.52 -15.76
C LEU A 87 -4.18 -7.41 -14.73
N GLN A 88 -3.57 -6.26 -15.03
CA GLN A 88 -3.69 -5.04 -14.24
C GLN A 88 -3.95 -3.82 -15.12
N ILE A 89 -4.83 -2.94 -14.66
CA ILE A 89 -5.08 -1.60 -15.18
C ILE A 89 -4.27 -0.61 -14.36
N VAL A 90 -3.39 0.12 -15.03
CA VAL A 90 -2.57 1.16 -14.42
C VAL A 90 -2.69 2.48 -15.18
N GLY A 91 -2.55 3.59 -14.48
CA GLY A 91 -2.42 4.90 -15.09
C GLY A 91 -1.10 5.00 -15.86
N CYS A 92 -1.14 5.54 -17.09
CA CYS A 92 0.07 5.81 -17.86
C CYS A 92 1.05 6.79 -17.19
N PRO A 93 0.63 7.82 -16.42
CA PRO A 93 1.56 8.78 -15.82
C PRO A 93 2.37 8.24 -14.64
N ASP A 94 1.80 7.34 -13.86
CA ASP A 94 2.25 7.02 -12.50
C ASP A 94 2.27 5.51 -12.20
N GLY A 95 1.71 4.67 -13.07
CA GLY A 95 1.63 3.21 -12.85
C GLY A 95 0.68 2.81 -11.71
N GLN A 96 -0.07 3.78 -11.16
CA GLN A 96 -0.94 3.59 -10.00
C GLN A 96 -2.36 3.17 -10.41
N PRO A 97 -3.19 2.70 -9.46
CA PRO A 97 -4.62 2.55 -9.69
C PRO A 97 -5.23 3.87 -10.21
N ILE A 98 -6.03 3.79 -11.26
CA ILE A 98 -6.60 4.96 -11.95
C ILE A 98 -7.58 5.78 -11.08
N GLY A 99 -8.01 5.23 -9.94
CA GLY A 99 -8.87 5.90 -8.97
C GLY A 99 -10.34 5.96 -9.38
N TRP A 100 -11.21 6.22 -8.41
CA TRP A 100 -12.68 6.11 -8.52
C TRP A 100 -13.30 6.81 -9.73
N ARG A 101 -12.94 8.09 -9.93
CA ARG A 101 -13.52 8.93 -11.00
C ARG A 101 -13.17 8.44 -12.39
N ARG A 102 -11.92 8.01 -12.58
CA ARG A 102 -11.46 7.51 -13.88
C ARG A 102 -12.02 6.12 -14.17
N VAL A 103 -12.12 5.24 -13.17
CA VAL A 103 -12.80 3.95 -13.38
C VAL A 103 -14.26 4.18 -13.77
N LEU A 104 -14.97 5.12 -13.12
CA LEU A 104 -16.35 5.44 -13.46
C LEU A 104 -16.47 5.91 -14.92
N LEU A 105 -15.65 6.87 -15.32
CA LEU A 105 -15.65 7.37 -16.70
C LEU A 105 -15.33 6.27 -17.72
N ARG A 106 -14.32 5.44 -17.44
CA ARG A 106 -13.96 4.27 -18.25
C ARG A 106 -15.15 3.30 -18.39
N SER A 107 -15.84 3.01 -17.29
CA SER A 107 -17.00 2.13 -17.26
C SER A 107 -18.19 2.70 -18.04
N LEU A 108 -18.45 4.01 -17.96
CA LEU A 108 -19.52 4.66 -18.72
C LEU A 108 -19.26 4.63 -20.23
N VAL A 109 -18.03 4.94 -20.65
CA VAL A 109 -17.64 4.85 -22.07
C VAL A 109 -17.76 3.41 -22.57
N PHE A 110 -17.31 2.43 -21.79
CA PHE A 110 -17.44 1.02 -22.14
C PHE A 110 -18.90 0.56 -22.21
N ALA A 111 -19.74 0.96 -21.25
CA ALA A 111 -21.16 0.65 -21.23
C ALA A 111 -21.86 1.23 -22.47
N ALA A 112 -21.60 2.50 -22.82
CA ALA A 112 -22.14 3.13 -24.02
C ALA A 112 -21.74 2.40 -25.31
N LEU A 113 -20.47 1.97 -25.42
CA LEU A 113 -19.99 1.16 -26.55
C LEU A 113 -20.65 -0.23 -26.61
N SER A 114 -21.09 -0.75 -25.46
CA SER A 114 -21.69 -2.08 -25.33
C SER A 114 -23.17 -2.12 -25.69
N VAL A 115 -23.91 -1.00 -25.58
CA VAL A 115 -25.38 -0.95 -25.78
C VAL A 115 -25.81 -1.58 -27.10
N THR A 116 -25.10 -1.30 -28.20
CA THR A 116 -25.45 -1.80 -29.54
C THR A 116 -24.58 -2.95 -30.03
N GLY A 117 -23.52 -3.32 -29.29
CA GLY A 117 -22.49 -4.28 -29.72
C GLY A 117 -21.58 -3.78 -30.87
N ILE A 118 -22.10 -2.97 -31.80
CA ILE A 118 -21.34 -2.36 -32.90
C ILE A 118 -20.16 -1.53 -32.36
N GLY A 119 -20.38 -0.80 -31.26
CA GLY A 119 -19.32 -0.05 -30.59
C GLY A 119 -18.18 -0.94 -30.07
N LEU A 120 -18.49 -2.15 -29.59
CA LEU A 120 -17.47 -3.12 -29.16
C LEU A 120 -16.68 -3.68 -30.34
N VAL A 121 -17.32 -3.95 -31.48
CA VAL A 121 -16.64 -4.40 -32.69
C VAL A 121 -15.70 -3.32 -33.23
N ALA A 122 -16.19 -2.08 -33.34
CA ALA A 122 -15.38 -0.93 -33.75
C ALA A 122 -14.18 -0.71 -32.80
N MET A 123 -14.43 -0.81 -31.49
CA MET A 123 -13.39 -0.73 -30.48
C MET A 123 -12.36 -1.85 -30.63
N LEU A 124 -12.77 -3.10 -30.89
CA LEU A 124 -11.87 -4.23 -31.07
C LEU A 124 -10.93 -4.01 -32.27
N ILE A 125 -11.47 -3.48 -33.38
CA ILE A 125 -10.69 -3.12 -34.57
C ILE A 125 -9.69 -2.00 -34.25
N ALA A 126 -10.12 -0.94 -33.55
CA ALA A 126 -9.26 0.16 -33.13
C ALA A 126 -8.13 -0.34 -32.21
N MET A 127 -8.46 -1.26 -31.29
CA MET A 127 -7.52 -1.86 -30.35
C MET A 127 -6.46 -2.71 -31.08
N GLY A 128 -6.82 -3.40 -32.15
CA GLY A 128 -5.88 -4.16 -32.99
C GLY A 128 -4.87 -3.28 -33.76
N ARG A 129 -5.21 -2.01 -33.99
CA ARG A 129 -4.34 -1.03 -34.65
C ARG A 129 -3.48 -0.21 -33.69
N HIS A 130 -3.81 -0.20 -32.40
CA HIS A 130 -3.11 0.61 -31.41
C HIS A 130 -1.88 -0.13 -30.84
N PRO A 131 -0.69 0.49 -30.73
CA PRO A 131 0.54 -0.18 -30.27
C PRO A 131 0.41 -0.80 -28.88
N TYR A 132 -0.31 -0.13 -27.97
CA TYR A 132 -0.58 -0.61 -26.61
C TYR A 132 -1.90 -1.39 -26.45
N ARG A 133 -2.55 -1.71 -27.57
CA ARG A 133 -3.89 -2.30 -27.61
C ARG A 133 -4.89 -1.55 -26.73
N GLN A 134 -4.91 -0.22 -26.74
CA GLN A 134 -5.84 0.56 -25.92
C GLN A 134 -7.16 0.78 -26.68
N GLY A 135 -8.29 0.57 -26.01
CA GLY A 135 -9.59 0.99 -26.54
C GLY A 135 -9.85 2.47 -26.19
N TRP A 136 -10.87 3.09 -26.80
CA TRP A 136 -11.24 4.47 -26.47
C TRP A 136 -11.58 4.65 -24.97
N HIS A 137 -12.14 3.64 -24.33
CA HIS A 137 -12.40 3.64 -22.90
C HIS A 137 -11.12 3.69 -22.05
N ASP A 138 -10.01 3.11 -22.51
CA ASP A 138 -8.70 3.19 -21.85
C ASP A 138 -8.02 4.52 -22.13
N LEU A 139 -8.12 4.99 -23.38
CA LEU A 139 -7.57 6.28 -23.81
C LEU A 139 -8.16 7.41 -22.99
N VAL A 140 -9.50 7.56 -22.95
CA VAL A 140 -10.19 8.67 -22.25
C VAL A 140 -9.72 8.89 -20.81
N VAL A 141 -9.18 7.87 -20.15
CA VAL A 141 -8.73 7.93 -18.75
C VAL A 141 -7.21 7.79 -18.56
N ALA A 142 -6.45 7.77 -19.66
CA ALA A 142 -5.01 7.53 -19.72
C ALA A 142 -4.62 6.26 -18.95
N ALA A 143 -5.32 5.15 -19.22
CA ALA A 143 -5.08 3.85 -18.63
C ALA A 143 -4.46 2.87 -19.63
N VAL A 144 -3.65 1.94 -19.15
CA VAL A 144 -3.14 0.83 -19.94
C VAL A 144 -3.33 -0.47 -19.17
N VAL A 145 -3.67 -1.54 -19.91
CA VAL A 145 -3.77 -2.88 -19.32
C VAL A 145 -2.51 -3.67 -19.62
N ILE A 146 -1.82 -4.03 -18.54
CA ILE A 146 -0.55 -4.75 -18.55
C ILE A 146 -0.74 -6.13 -17.92
N LYS A 147 0.16 -7.05 -18.22
CA LYS A 147 0.28 -8.33 -17.52
C LYS A 147 1.23 -8.15 -16.34
N GLU A 148 0.76 -8.51 -15.16
CA GLU A 148 1.58 -8.61 -13.96
C GLU A 148 2.66 -9.66 -14.21
N LEU A 149 3.93 -9.25 -14.14
CA LEU A 149 5.02 -10.19 -14.14
C LEU A 149 4.98 -10.94 -12.81
N PRO A 150 5.06 -12.29 -12.81
CA PRO A 150 5.28 -13.04 -11.59
C PRO A 150 6.51 -12.46 -10.87
N PRO A 151 6.51 -12.38 -9.53
CA PRO A 151 7.74 -12.11 -8.80
C PRO A 151 8.77 -13.12 -9.28
N LEU A 152 9.89 -12.64 -9.82
CA LEU A 152 10.98 -13.54 -10.15
C LEU A 152 11.28 -14.36 -8.88
N PRO A 153 11.47 -15.69 -8.99
CA PRO A 153 11.95 -16.46 -7.86
C PRO A 153 13.18 -15.75 -7.32
N VAL A 154 13.12 -15.32 -6.06
CA VAL A 154 14.33 -14.91 -5.35
C VAL A 154 15.14 -16.18 -5.25
N ILE A 155 16.04 -16.40 -6.21
CA ILE A 155 17.05 -17.44 -6.08
C ILE A 155 17.86 -16.97 -4.87
N PRO A 156 17.82 -17.66 -3.72
CA PRO A 156 18.75 -17.34 -2.66
C PRO A 156 20.13 -17.44 -3.28
N SER A 157 20.91 -16.36 -3.24
CA SER A 157 22.32 -16.43 -3.57
C SER A 157 22.93 -17.37 -2.55
N SER A 158 22.99 -18.66 -2.91
CA SER A 158 23.55 -19.70 -2.06
C SER A 158 24.96 -19.26 -1.72
N ALA A 159 25.19 -19.14 -0.42
CA ALA A 159 26.47 -18.87 0.16
C ALA A 159 27.56 -19.70 -0.52
N SER A 160 28.61 -19.00 -0.97
CA SER A 160 29.90 -19.62 -1.19
C SER A 160 30.35 -20.24 0.13
N THR A 161 30.29 -21.56 0.26
CA THR A 161 31.06 -22.30 1.27
C THR A 161 31.85 -23.40 0.60
N PRO A 162 33.11 -23.63 1.05
CA PRO A 162 34.11 -24.37 0.30
C PRO A 162 34.02 -25.89 0.51
N THR A 163 34.55 -26.64 -0.48
CA THR A 163 35.27 -27.91 -0.31
C THR A 163 34.50 -29.23 -0.10
N THR A 164 34.73 -30.14 -1.06
CA THR A 164 34.85 -31.61 -0.98
C THR A 164 33.61 -32.51 -1.04
N ALA A 165 33.48 -33.14 -2.22
CA ALA A 165 33.28 -34.56 -2.56
C ALA A 165 32.09 -35.39 -2.01
N ALA A 166 31.48 -36.09 -2.99
CA ALA A 166 30.87 -37.43 -2.98
C ALA A 166 29.41 -37.61 -2.48
N THR A 167 28.50 -37.68 -3.48
CA THR A 167 27.47 -38.70 -3.84
C THR A 167 26.78 -39.62 -2.78
N PRO A 168 25.62 -40.25 -3.08
CA PRO A 168 24.31 -39.97 -2.46
C PRO A 168 23.66 -41.21 -1.80
N ASP A 169 22.53 -41.08 -1.08
CA ASP A 169 21.42 -42.06 -1.14
C ASP A 169 20.16 -41.68 -0.31
N THR A 170 19.02 -41.64 -1.02
CA THR A 170 17.72 -42.32 -0.77
C THR A 170 16.88 -42.10 0.53
N VAL A 171 15.84 -41.23 0.44
CA VAL A 171 14.33 -41.41 0.57
C VAL A 171 13.75 -42.57 1.45
N PRO A 172 12.49 -42.57 2.04
CA PRO A 172 11.39 -41.58 2.25
C PRO A 172 10.79 -41.48 3.71
N ALA A 173 9.76 -40.62 3.85
CA ALA A 173 8.78 -40.34 4.93
C ALA A 173 8.02 -41.58 5.54
N PRO A 174 7.10 -41.48 6.55
CA PRO A 174 5.81 -40.73 6.46
C PRO A 174 5.09 -40.27 7.78
N SER A 175 3.94 -39.58 7.58
CA SER A 175 2.70 -39.54 8.39
C SER A 175 2.71 -38.80 9.76
N THR A 176 1.82 -37.85 10.04
CA THR A 176 0.38 -38.10 10.25
C THR A 176 -0.42 -36.79 10.33
N ALA A 177 -1.66 -36.87 9.84
CA ALA A 177 -2.72 -35.89 10.01
C ALA A 177 -3.29 -35.89 11.44
N SER A 178 -3.87 -34.76 11.88
CA SER A 178 -4.98 -34.75 12.82
C SER A 178 -5.85 -33.50 12.69
N THR A 179 -7.13 -33.79 12.55
CA THR A 179 -8.32 -32.94 12.48
C THR A 179 -8.76 -32.51 13.89
N THR A 180 -9.33 -31.32 14.05
CA THR A 180 -10.67 -31.08 14.67
C THR A 180 -10.78 -29.75 15.41
N ALA A 181 -11.94 -29.14 15.16
CA ALA A 181 -12.56 -27.94 15.73
C ALA A 181 -12.56 -27.81 17.27
N GLY A 182 -12.68 -26.56 17.72
CA GLY A 182 -13.02 -26.22 19.10
C GLY A 182 -13.43 -24.75 19.21
N ARG A 183 -14.72 -24.50 18.96
CA ARG A 183 -15.44 -23.24 19.22
C ARG A 183 -15.66 -23.08 20.73
N THR A 184 -15.39 -21.90 21.28
CA THR A 184 -16.03 -21.40 22.50
C THR A 184 -16.15 -19.89 22.45
N GLU A 185 -17.39 -19.42 22.60
CA GLU A 185 -17.78 -18.06 22.95
C GLU A 185 -17.35 -17.75 24.39
N SER A 186 -17.04 -16.48 24.68
CA SER A 186 -17.25 -15.96 26.02
C SER A 186 -17.51 -14.45 25.98
N THR A 187 -18.65 -14.11 26.56
CA THR A 187 -19.35 -12.83 26.51
C THR A 187 -18.90 -11.91 27.65
N VAL A 188 -18.86 -10.62 27.35
CA VAL A 188 -18.53 -9.48 28.22
C VAL A 188 -19.68 -9.18 29.20
N PRO A 189 -19.43 -8.67 30.42
CA PRO A 189 -20.43 -7.90 31.16
C PRO A 189 -20.19 -6.39 31.05
N ALA A 190 -21.31 -5.69 30.83
CA ALA A 190 -21.46 -4.25 30.73
C ALA A 190 -21.42 -3.55 32.10
N VAL A 191 -20.94 -2.29 32.13
CA VAL A 191 -21.41 -1.25 33.06
C VAL A 191 -21.45 0.09 32.33
N SER A 192 -22.58 0.77 32.48
CA SER A 192 -22.95 2.11 31.98
C SER A 192 -23.24 3.00 33.20
N ALA A 193 -22.81 4.27 33.18
CA ALA A 193 -23.52 5.41 33.78
C ALA A 193 -22.82 6.76 33.52
N GLU A 194 -23.64 7.79 33.36
CA GLU A 194 -23.46 9.16 32.83
C GLU A 194 -22.89 10.23 33.81
N PRO A 195 -22.64 11.48 33.34
CA PRO A 195 -21.90 12.54 34.03
C PRO A 195 -22.79 13.58 34.75
N THR A 196 -22.20 14.43 35.60
CA THR A 196 -22.85 15.68 36.05
C THR A 196 -21.83 16.80 36.30
N LEU A 197 -22.14 17.99 35.75
CA LEU A 197 -21.46 19.28 35.82
C LEU A 197 -21.66 19.99 37.17
N VAL A 198 -20.62 20.66 37.72
CA VAL A 198 -20.70 22.06 38.22
C VAL A 198 -19.31 22.67 38.54
N SER A 199 -19.18 23.97 38.24
CA SER A 199 -18.23 24.99 38.74
C SER A 199 -19.09 26.27 38.97
N PRO A 200 -18.64 27.44 39.52
CA PRO A 200 -17.29 27.93 39.88
C PRO A 200 -17.18 28.80 41.18
N LEU A 201 -15.96 29.21 41.61
CA LEU A 201 -15.62 30.58 42.14
C LEU A 201 -14.11 30.75 42.46
N VAL A 202 -13.59 32.00 42.38
CA VAL A 202 -12.17 32.48 42.51
C VAL A 202 -12.14 33.65 43.56
N PRO A 203 -11.00 34.30 43.92
CA PRO A 203 -9.88 34.04 44.87
C PRO A 203 -9.91 35.02 46.12
N PRO A 204 -8.86 35.28 46.98
CA PRO A 204 -7.57 35.93 46.66
C PRO A 204 -6.31 35.48 47.47
N ALA A 205 -5.13 35.98 47.06
CA ALA A 205 -3.80 35.83 47.69
C ALA A 205 -3.59 36.72 48.95
N PRO A 206 -2.54 36.48 49.74
CA PRO A 206 -1.48 37.50 49.85
C PRO A 206 -0.02 36.97 49.97
N GLU A 207 0.91 37.89 49.72
CA GLU A 207 2.37 37.82 49.73
C GLU A 207 3.01 37.63 51.12
N ARG A 208 4.20 37.02 51.18
CA ARG A 208 5.34 37.53 51.99
C ARG A 208 6.69 36.84 51.68
N SER A 209 7.70 37.69 51.46
CA SER A 209 9.12 37.42 51.24
C SER A 209 9.88 36.97 52.51
N ALA A 210 10.98 36.23 52.36
CA ALA A 210 12.31 36.59 52.88
C ALA A 210 13.37 35.49 52.67
N THR A 211 14.56 35.96 52.32
CA THR A 211 15.82 35.32 51.94
C THR A 211 16.62 34.81 53.15
N TRP A 212 17.44 33.76 52.97
CA TRP A 212 18.76 33.70 53.60
C TRP A 212 19.76 32.99 52.68
N ALA A 213 20.96 33.54 52.60
CA ALA A 213 22.08 33.10 51.76
C ALA A 213 23.32 32.79 52.62
N ALA A 214 24.27 32.09 51.99
CA ALA A 214 25.71 31.95 52.30
C ALA A 214 26.11 30.97 53.42
N SER A 215 27.25 30.27 53.39
CA SER A 215 28.27 29.93 52.37
C SER A 215 29.32 29.06 53.10
N ALA A 216 29.94 28.07 52.44
CA ALA A 216 31.29 27.60 52.76
C ALA A 216 31.85 26.80 51.57
N ILE A 217 33.04 27.17 51.12
CA ILE A 217 33.79 26.57 49.99
C ILE A 217 35.14 26.01 50.50
N HIS A 218 35.60 24.94 49.82
CA HIS A 218 36.97 24.43 49.57
C HIS A 218 37.53 23.29 50.47
N PRO A 219 38.45 22.42 49.97
CA PRO A 219 38.96 22.18 48.61
C PRO A 219 38.96 20.70 48.14
N ALA A 220 39.47 20.48 46.92
CA ALA A 220 39.41 19.28 46.09
C ALA A 220 40.25 18.07 46.54
N THR A 221 39.74 16.87 46.25
CA THR A 221 40.54 15.68 45.91
C THR A 221 39.87 15.02 44.71
N GLU A 222 40.63 14.94 43.63
CA GLU A 222 40.22 14.61 42.27
C GLU A 222 40.17 13.07 42.09
N ILE A 223 39.01 12.55 41.72
CA ILE A 223 38.83 11.21 41.17
C ILE A 223 38.20 11.40 39.76
N PRO A 224 38.81 10.92 38.66
CA PRO A 224 38.27 11.06 37.31
C PRO A 224 37.08 10.09 37.05
N PRO A 225 36.32 10.26 35.95
CA PRO A 225 34.85 10.40 35.95
C PRO A 225 34.10 9.13 35.49
N PRO A 226 32.75 9.07 35.56
CA PRO A 226 32.00 8.68 34.39
C PRO A 226 31.94 9.92 33.48
N SER A 227 32.79 9.93 32.47
CA SER A 227 32.61 10.82 31.33
C SER A 227 31.14 10.70 30.92
N VAL A 228 30.39 11.80 30.95
CA VAL A 228 29.22 11.91 30.07
C VAL A 228 29.83 11.94 28.68
N GLY A 229 30.14 10.75 28.16
CA GLY A 229 30.53 10.60 26.77
C GLY A 229 29.46 11.27 25.92
N PRO A 230 29.82 11.90 24.79
CA PRO A 230 28.82 12.38 23.87
C PRO A 230 27.80 11.25 23.65
N ALA A 231 26.51 11.55 23.82
CA ALA A 231 25.45 10.64 23.41
C ALA A 231 25.80 10.14 22.00
N PRO A 232 25.61 8.84 21.68
CA PRO A 232 26.11 8.27 20.45
C PRO A 232 25.83 9.22 19.29
N GLU A 233 26.88 9.68 18.62
CA GLU A 233 26.77 10.63 17.53
C GLU A 233 26.11 9.89 16.36
N HIS A 234 24.78 9.91 16.33
CA HIS A 234 24.03 9.33 15.23
C HIS A 234 24.34 10.15 13.98
N ALA A 235 25.02 9.53 13.02
CA ALA A 235 25.35 10.15 11.74
C ALA A 235 24.10 10.42 10.86
N TRP A 236 22.97 9.81 11.23
CA TRP A 236 21.69 9.91 10.55
C TRP A 236 20.53 10.03 11.53
N TRP A 237 19.58 10.89 11.18
CA TRP A 237 18.34 11.12 11.90
C TRP A 237 17.15 11.03 10.96
N LEU A 238 16.06 10.45 11.43
CA LEU A 238 14.78 10.40 10.73
C LEU A 238 13.76 11.22 11.51
N ARG A 239 13.18 12.23 10.85
CA ARG A 239 12.09 13.03 11.38
C ARG A 239 10.77 12.50 10.84
N LEU A 240 9.91 11.99 11.71
CA LEU A 240 8.54 11.62 11.36
C LEU A 240 7.62 12.85 11.40
N ASP A 241 6.55 12.83 10.62
CA ASP A 241 5.59 13.94 10.51
C ASP A 241 4.86 14.30 11.82
N ASP A 242 4.69 13.34 12.71
CA ASP A 242 4.17 13.54 14.07
C ASP A 242 5.14 14.27 15.01
N GLY A 243 6.36 14.52 14.54
CA GLY A 243 7.36 15.23 15.29
C GLY A 243 8.27 14.35 16.14
N ARG A 244 8.38 13.06 15.88
CA ARG A 244 9.42 12.24 16.52
C ARG A 244 10.73 12.28 15.70
N ASP A 245 11.84 12.39 16.41
CA ASP A 245 13.18 12.16 15.86
C ASP A 245 13.66 10.76 16.25
N ILE A 246 14.15 10.02 15.27
CA ILE A 246 14.69 8.68 15.44
C ILE A 246 16.14 8.72 14.98
N GLY A 247 17.07 8.50 15.90
CA GLY A 247 18.49 8.33 15.59
C GLY A 247 18.74 6.95 15.00
N ILE A 248 19.67 6.84 14.06
CA ILE A 248 20.10 5.55 13.50
C ILE A 248 21.53 5.28 13.94
N ASP A 249 21.70 4.21 14.72
CA ASP A 249 22.93 3.79 15.40
C ASP A 249 23.58 2.55 14.74
N GLY A 250 23.12 2.19 13.54
CA GLY A 250 23.60 1.04 12.76
C GLY A 250 22.66 -0.15 12.77
N GLY A 251 21.68 -0.19 13.69
CA GLY A 251 20.62 -1.19 13.72
C GLY A 251 19.56 -0.99 12.62
N LEU A 252 18.74 -2.03 12.42
CA LEU A 252 17.57 -1.96 11.54
C LEU A 252 16.42 -1.25 12.27
N VAL A 253 15.74 -0.31 11.60
CA VAL A 253 14.55 0.38 12.13
C VAL A 253 13.33 -0.08 11.34
N LEU A 254 12.32 -0.63 12.02
CA LEU A 254 11.06 -1.06 11.40
C LEU A 254 9.94 -0.08 11.70
N LEU A 255 9.33 0.49 10.66
CA LEU A 255 8.21 1.42 10.80
C LEU A 255 6.91 0.79 10.31
N GLY A 256 5.82 1.03 11.04
CA GLY A 256 4.47 0.67 10.59
C GLY A 256 3.42 0.86 11.68
N ARG A 257 2.16 0.53 11.41
CA ARG A 257 1.09 0.69 12.41
C ARG A 257 1.15 -0.33 13.56
N ASN A 258 1.81 -1.47 13.32
CA ASN A 258 2.08 -2.51 14.30
C ASN A 258 3.31 -3.31 13.86
N PRO A 259 4.52 -2.72 13.95
CA PRO A 259 5.72 -3.30 13.39
C PRO A 259 6.10 -4.58 14.14
N GLN A 260 6.49 -5.60 13.38
CA GLN A 260 6.92 -6.89 13.87
C GLN A 260 8.23 -7.29 13.18
N PRO A 261 9.25 -7.71 13.94
CA PRO A 261 10.50 -8.22 13.39
C PRO A 261 10.30 -9.60 12.75
N ARG A 262 11.11 -9.92 11.74
CA ARG A 262 11.26 -11.29 11.24
C ARG A 262 12.39 -12.01 11.99
N MET A 263 12.49 -13.32 11.78
CA MET A 263 13.63 -14.11 12.27
C MET A 263 14.95 -13.47 11.81
N GLY A 264 15.84 -13.15 12.76
CA GLY A 264 17.10 -12.45 12.48
C GLY A 264 17.03 -10.91 12.46
N GLU A 265 15.86 -10.31 12.74
CA GLU A 265 15.67 -8.86 12.89
C GLU A 265 15.21 -8.50 14.32
N GLU A 266 15.49 -9.34 15.31
CA GLU A 266 14.95 -9.22 16.67
C GLU A 266 15.48 -7.98 17.41
N ASP A 267 16.70 -7.55 17.07
CA ASP A 267 17.33 -6.33 17.59
C ASP A 267 16.87 -5.06 16.87
N ALA A 268 15.87 -5.15 15.98
CA ALA A 268 15.40 -4.00 15.22
C ALA A 268 14.60 -3.02 16.10
N LEU A 269 14.87 -1.72 15.93
CA LEU A 269 14.11 -0.66 16.57
C LEU A 269 12.71 -0.56 15.95
N LEU A 270 11.69 -0.86 16.74
CA LEU A 270 10.30 -0.86 16.30
C LEU A 270 9.64 0.50 16.52
N ILE A 271 9.31 1.20 15.43
CA ILE A 271 8.64 2.50 15.47
C ILE A 271 7.19 2.35 15.01
N LYS A 272 6.28 2.44 15.97
CA LYS A 272 4.84 2.46 15.69
C LYS A 272 4.42 3.82 15.13
N VAL A 273 3.76 3.82 13.99
CA VAL A 273 3.15 5.00 13.35
C VAL A 273 1.66 5.03 13.67
N VAL A 274 1.17 6.17 14.18
CA VAL A 274 -0.24 6.35 14.50
C VAL A 274 -0.99 6.76 13.24
N ASP A 275 -1.69 5.79 12.66
CA ASP A 275 -2.42 5.98 11.41
C ASP A 275 -3.88 5.53 11.58
N LYS A 276 -4.78 6.52 11.68
CA LYS A 276 -6.23 6.29 11.79
C LYS A 276 -6.85 5.84 10.47
N GLY A 277 -6.28 6.26 9.33
CA GLY A 277 -6.76 5.95 7.99
C GLY A 277 -6.43 4.51 7.55
N ARG A 278 -5.56 3.81 8.28
CA ARG A 278 -5.04 2.48 7.93
C ARG A 278 -4.36 2.47 6.55
N THR A 279 -3.74 3.57 6.18
CA THR A 279 -2.91 3.70 4.99
C THR A 279 -1.48 3.17 5.17
N VAL A 280 -1.08 2.80 6.40
CA VAL A 280 0.21 2.22 6.75
C VAL A 280 0.07 0.73 7.10
N SER A 281 0.85 -0.13 6.45
CA SER A 281 0.92 -1.56 6.76
C SER A 281 1.42 -1.85 8.19
N LYS A 282 1.21 -3.09 8.69
CA LYS A 282 1.66 -3.52 10.02
C LYS A 282 3.17 -3.26 10.21
N SER A 283 3.99 -3.87 9.34
CA SER A 283 5.38 -3.49 9.09
C SER A 283 5.44 -2.94 7.67
N HIS A 284 5.62 -1.63 7.52
CA HIS A 284 5.58 -0.94 6.22
C HIS A 284 6.99 -0.74 5.67
N LEU A 285 7.91 -0.22 6.48
CA LEU A 285 9.27 0.10 6.08
C LEU A 285 10.27 -0.62 6.96
N ALA A 286 11.42 -0.93 6.37
CA ALA A 286 12.65 -1.20 7.10
C ALA A 286 13.71 -0.20 6.63
N ILE A 287 14.36 0.49 7.57
CA ILE A 287 15.44 1.44 7.30
C ILE A 287 16.69 0.90 7.96
N GLY A 288 17.79 0.84 7.23
CA GLY A 288 19.06 0.37 7.75
C GLY A 288 20.21 1.22 7.25
N LEU A 289 21.38 0.95 7.82
CA LEU A 289 22.64 1.58 7.46
C LEU A 289 23.64 0.47 7.10
N ASP A 290 24.13 0.47 5.86
CA ASP A 290 25.19 -0.44 5.42
C ASP A 290 26.45 0.34 5.01
N ALA A 291 27.46 -0.36 4.46
CA ALA A 291 28.69 0.25 3.98
C ALA A 291 28.49 1.25 2.83
N ARG A 292 27.39 1.18 2.08
CA ARG A 292 27.03 2.10 0.99
C ARG A 292 26.23 3.30 1.50
N GLY A 293 25.68 3.22 2.70
CA GLY A 293 25.01 4.32 3.38
C GLY A 293 23.61 3.95 3.84
N LEU A 294 22.80 4.97 4.09
CA LEU A 294 21.45 4.80 4.58
C LEU A 294 20.54 4.28 3.45
N PHE A 295 19.68 3.33 3.75
CA PHE A 295 18.74 2.79 2.78
C PHE A 295 17.36 2.53 3.40
N VAL A 296 16.34 2.51 2.55
CA VAL A 296 14.98 2.10 2.91
C VAL A 296 14.55 0.92 2.05
N VAL A 297 13.79 0.02 2.66
CA VAL A 297 13.13 -1.12 2.03
C VAL A 297 11.64 -1.06 2.33
N ASP A 298 10.82 -1.10 1.28
CA ASP A 298 9.38 -1.33 1.44
C ASP A 298 9.12 -2.80 1.79
N ARG A 299 8.33 -3.07 2.82
CA ARG A 299 8.11 -4.43 3.36
C ARG A 299 6.91 -5.14 2.72
N GLY A 300 6.55 -4.80 1.49
CA GLY A 300 5.34 -5.29 0.82
C GLY A 300 4.12 -4.53 1.30
N SER A 301 4.24 -3.21 1.39
CA SER A 301 3.16 -2.35 1.83
C SER A 301 2.00 -2.34 0.81
N THR A 302 0.79 -2.09 1.28
CA THR A 302 -0.39 -2.05 0.40
C THR A 302 -0.46 -0.77 -0.43
N ASN A 303 0.03 0.34 0.12
CA ASN A 303 -0.05 1.66 -0.51
C ASN A 303 1.25 2.12 -1.16
N GLY A 304 2.31 1.34 -1.03
CA GLY A 304 3.62 1.62 -1.58
C GLY A 304 4.41 2.68 -0.80
N THR A 305 5.68 2.78 -1.18
CA THR A 305 6.64 3.75 -0.64
C THR A 305 7.31 4.49 -1.78
N THR A 306 7.47 5.80 -1.64
CA THR A 306 8.20 6.66 -2.58
C THR A 306 9.28 7.46 -1.86
N VAL A 307 10.50 7.46 -2.39
CA VAL A 307 11.59 8.33 -1.96
C VAL A 307 11.66 9.53 -2.89
N THR A 308 11.64 10.72 -2.31
CA THR A 308 11.93 11.98 -3.00
C THR A 308 13.31 12.44 -2.57
N SER A 309 14.22 12.53 -3.54
CA SER A 309 15.57 13.05 -3.31
C SER A 309 15.55 14.58 -3.14
N PRO A 310 16.61 15.18 -2.54
CA PRO A 310 16.68 16.63 -2.34
C PRO A 310 16.59 17.47 -3.63
N ASP A 311 16.97 16.88 -4.76
CA ASP A 311 16.85 17.45 -6.11
C ASP A 311 15.40 17.43 -6.66
N GLY A 312 14.46 16.86 -5.90
CA GLY A 312 13.05 16.70 -6.28
C GLY A 312 12.76 15.43 -7.08
N THR A 313 13.77 14.63 -7.43
CA THR A 313 13.60 13.37 -8.15
C THR A 313 12.83 12.39 -7.28
N ARG A 314 11.72 11.85 -7.80
CA ARG A 314 10.91 10.84 -7.09
C ARG A 314 11.19 9.45 -7.64
N ARG A 315 11.44 8.52 -6.74
CA ARG A 315 11.67 7.11 -7.04
C ARG A 315 10.74 6.26 -6.17
N HIS A 316 9.91 5.45 -6.81
CA HIS A 316 9.17 4.42 -6.10
C HIS A 316 10.15 3.38 -5.53
N CYS A 317 9.96 2.97 -4.27
CA CYS A 317 10.64 1.83 -3.66
C CYS A 317 9.85 0.54 -3.93
N PRO A 318 10.32 -0.36 -4.81
CA PRO A 318 9.71 -1.68 -4.95
C PRO A 318 9.81 -2.46 -3.63
N PRO A 319 8.82 -3.31 -3.30
CA PRO A 319 8.89 -4.17 -2.13
C PRO A 319 10.16 -5.04 -2.11
N GLY A 320 10.89 -5.00 -1.00
CA GLY A 320 12.13 -5.76 -0.80
C GLY A 320 13.40 -5.10 -1.34
N ASP A 321 13.27 -4.14 -2.26
CA ASP A 321 14.42 -3.45 -2.84
C ASP A 321 14.99 -2.40 -1.87
N GLN A 322 16.32 -2.38 -1.76
CA GLN A 322 17.04 -1.35 -1.02
C GLN A 322 17.19 -0.10 -1.89
N ILE A 323 16.55 0.97 -1.46
CA ILE A 323 16.69 2.29 -2.07
C ILE A 323 17.59 3.15 -1.18
N GLY A 324 18.73 3.58 -1.72
CA GLY A 324 19.65 4.47 -1.02
C GLY A 324 19.02 5.83 -0.72
N LEU A 325 19.34 6.35 0.46
CA LEU A 325 18.86 7.63 0.99
C LEU A 325 20.03 8.59 1.16
N THR A 326 19.78 9.87 0.88
CA THR A 326 20.74 10.95 1.10
C THR A 326 20.19 11.95 2.12
N GLY A 327 21.06 12.84 2.63
CA GLY A 327 20.63 13.89 3.54
C GLY A 327 19.61 14.80 2.83
N GLY A 328 18.45 14.99 3.46
CA GLY A 328 17.33 15.75 2.89
C GLY A 328 16.32 14.92 2.12
N SER A 329 16.54 13.61 1.91
CA SER A 329 15.54 12.73 1.29
C SER A 329 14.23 12.72 2.10
N VAL A 330 13.10 12.64 1.41
CA VAL A 330 11.76 12.50 2.01
C VAL A 330 11.13 11.20 1.53
N ILE A 331 10.84 10.31 2.47
CA ILE A 331 10.16 9.04 2.22
C ILE A 331 8.67 9.26 2.50
N SER A 332 7.82 9.00 1.52
CA SER A 332 6.36 9.04 1.64
C SER A 332 5.82 7.61 1.68
N PHE A 333 4.98 7.29 2.66
CA PHE A 333 4.44 5.95 2.88
C PHE A 333 3.04 6.05 3.50
N GLY A 334 2.03 5.49 2.84
CA GLY A 334 0.63 5.82 3.17
C GLY A 334 0.39 7.32 3.12
N ASP A 335 -0.26 7.88 4.15
CA ASP A 335 -0.45 9.34 4.30
C ASP A 335 0.67 10.03 5.11
N HIS A 336 1.73 9.29 5.42
CA HIS A 336 2.80 9.76 6.29
C HIS A 336 4.08 10.07 5.52
N ARG A 337 4.91 10.91 6.12
CA ARG A 337 6.24 11.26 5.59
C ARG A 337 7.33 11.16 6.64
N LEU A 338 8.51 10.75 6.20
CA LEU A 338 9.73 10.65 6.99
C LEU A 338 10.84 11.42 6.29
N GLN A 339 11.47 12.37 6.97
CA GLN A 339 12.56 13.17 6.42
C GLN A 339 13.90 12.69 6.96
N VAL A 340 14.86 12.48 6.07
CA VAL A 340 16.23 12.05 6.39
C VAL A 340 17.11 13.28 6.64
N ARG A 341 17.85 13.27 7.75
CA ARG A 341 18.75 14.37 8.16
C ARG A 341 20.11 13.81 8.58
N ARG A 342 21.16 14.62 8.41
CA ARG A 342 22.55 14.30 8.82
C ARG A 342 22.90 14.82 10.21
N THR A 343 22.13 15.77 10.73
CA THR A 343 22.32 16.37 12.06
C THR A 343 21.01 16.32 12.84
N ARG A 344 21.13 16.27 14.17
CA ARG A 344 19.99 16.45 15.07
C ARG A 344 19.47 17.89 14.90
N PRO A 345 18.15 18.12 14.80
CA PRO A 345 17.59 19.47 14.73
C PRO A 345 17.90 20.33 15.95
#